data_AF-A0A653CBT5-F1
#
_entry.id   AF-A0A653CBT5-F1
#
_cell.length_a   1.000
_cell.length_b   1.000
_cell.length_c   1.000
_cell.angle_alpha   90.00
_cell.angle_beta   90.00
_cell.angle_gamma   90.00
#
_symmetry.space_group_name_H-M   'P 1'
#
loop_
_entity.id
_entity.type
_entity.pdbx_description
1 polymer ?
#
loop_
_entity_poly.entity_id
_entity_poly.type
_entity_poly.pdbx_seq_one_letter_code
_entity_poly.pdbx_strand_id
1 'polypeptide(L)'
;MGQKFQYDESGGTFFYFLLSFLALILIPATFYYWPKKKKKDPEEDGKACTCPGCLRKREYMKREDPWKQTRQFFVKLTIVSGWLLLIFLAYKVSQFDYEMANFDPYEILGISTGSSQAEIKKAYRKLSLILHPDKDTGNEKEFMKLTKAYQALTDEEARKNWEKYGNPDGPGAMSFGIALPSWIVEKENSVWVLGLYALVFMVALPIVVGTWWYRSIKFTGDQVLLDTTQLYFYFFNKTTNMALKRVIMILAASLEFDKKRNSEIVERETDNYEIPLLIKQLPNLGEKNKERPLCYLYSIKARAIIHAHLSRMPLNPNTLELDRQYIIRKCPYLIYEQVSCVNQLIMLAYARRIMKLPTLQTIENCMKLCPMIVQAMWEFKSPLLQLPYIGDDNLKFFNSKKRQIKTLEQFAQLKADDRRNLLRDLGDDEYENIMKVLARMPLVDMQTQVEG
;
A
#
# COMPACT_ATOMS: atom_id res chain seq x y z
N MET A 1 -17.12 48.03 1.05
CA MET A 1 -17.85 47.33 2.14
C MET A 1 -17.77 45.84 1.86
N GLY A 2 -17.04 45.07 2.66
CA GLY A 2 -17.05 43.61 2.54
C GLY A 2 -18.45 43.09 2.90
N GLN A 3 -19.00 42.19 2.09
CA GLN A 3 -20.23 41.48 2.44
C GLN A 3 -20.00 40.78 3.78
N LYS A 4 -20.80 41.10 4.80
CA LYS A 4 -20.75 40.41 6.08
C LYS A 4 -21.46 39.06 5.90
N PHE A 5 -20.70 37.98 5.88
CA PHE A 5 -21.26 36.63 5.90
C PHE A 5 -21.92 36.36 7.27
N GLN A 6 -23.11 35.78 7.25
CA GLN A 6 -23.77 35.29 8.46
C GLN A 6 -23.39 33.81 8.66
N TYR A 7 -22.98 33.44 9.87
CA TYR A 7 -22.65 32.06 10.24
C TYR A 7 -23.88 31.35 10.78
N ASP A 8 -23.87 30.03 10.77
CA ASP A 8 -25.00 29.23 11.27
C ASP A 8 -25.00 29.19 12.80
N GLU A 9 -25.89 29.96 13.42
CA GLU A 9 -26.12 29.96 14.88
C GLU A 9 -27.01 28.79 15.33
N SER A 10 -27.83 28.25 14.41
CA SER A 10 -28.79 27.17 14.69
C SER A 10 -28.19 25.77 14.54
N GLY A 11 -27.10 25.67 13.77
CA GLY A 11 -26.39 24.43 13.43
C GLY A 11 -27.06 23.59 12.33
N GLY A 12 -28.27 23.93 11.89
CA GLY A 12 -29.02 23.13 10.91
C GLY A 12 -28.31 23.01 9.56
N THR A 13 -27.91 24.14 8.97
CA THR A 13 -27.23 24.15 7.65
C THR A 13 -25.85 23.50 7.69
N PHE A 14 -25.16 23.60 8.83
CA PHE A 14 -23.89 22.91 9.04
C PHE A 14 -24.03 21.39 9.01
N PHE A 15 -25.07 20.83 9.66
CA PHE A 15 -25.30 19.39 9.63
C PHE A 15 -25.65 18.88 8.23
N TYR A 16 -26.41 19.64 7.45
CA TYR A 16 -26.67 19.33 6.04
C TYR A 16 -25.40 19.29 5.19
N PHE A 17 -24.53 20.29 5.36
CA PHE A 17 -23.24 20.34 4.69
C PHE A 17 -22.37 19.14 5.06
N LEU A 18 -22.24 18.85 6.37
CA LEU A 18 -21.43 17.75 6.88
C LEU A 18 -21.96 16.38 6.41
N LEU A 19 -23.28 16.18 6.44
CA LEU A 19 -23.95 14.97 5.93
C LEU A 19 -23.65 14.76 4.45
N SER A 20 -23.82 15.80 3.63
CA SER A 20 -23.60 15.73 2.18
C SER A 20 -22.13 15.47 1.84
N PHE A 21 -21.21 16.16 2.51
CA PHE A 21 -19.77 15.98 2.33
C PHE A 21 -19.31 14.58 2.76
N LEU A 22 -19.80 14.10 3.91
CA LEU A 22 -19.51 12.75 4.39
C LEU A 22 -20.06 11.70 3.42
N ALA A 23 -21.30 11.85 2.91
CA ALA A 23 -21.89 10.95 1.93
C ALA A 23 -21.06 10.88 0.64
N LEU A 24 -20.63 12.04 0.12
CA LEU A 24 -19.82 12.16 -1.08
C LEU A 24 -18.50 11.37 -0.98
N ILE A 25 -17.89 11.34 0.20
CA ILE A 25 -16.63 10.61 0.43
C ILE A 25 -16.92 9.13 0.75
N LEU A 26 -17.87 8.87 1.65
CA LEU A 26 -18.11 7.56 2.23
C LEU A 26 -18.67 6.55 1.21
N ILE A 27 -19.56 6.97 0.31
CA ILE A 27 -20.18 6.08 -0.67
C ILE A 27 -19.12 5.53 -1.65
N PRO A 28 -18.32 6.35 -2.35
CA PRO A 28 -17.20 5.86 -3.16
C PRO A 28 -16.18 5.09 -2.33
N ALA A 29 -15.82 5.58 -1.14
CA ALA A 29 -14.85 4.90 -0.29
C ALA A 29 -15.30 3.48 0.09
N THR A 30 -16.60 3.30 0.35
CA THR A 30 -17.19 1.97 0.61
C THR A 30 -17.06 1.08 -0.63
N PHE A 31 -17.36 1.58 -1.83
CA PHE A 31 -17.26 0.78 -3.05
C PHE A 31 -15.82 0.32 -3.36
N TYR A 32 -14.85 1.21 -3.22
CA TYR A 32 -13.45 0.96 -3.57
C TYR A 32 -12.65 0.24 -2.48
N TYR A 33 -12.83 0.60 -1.21
CA TYR A 33 -12.00 0.10 -0.11
C TYR A 33 -12.62 -1.03 0.70
N TRP A 34 -13.89 -1.41 0.45
CA TRP A 34 -14.49 -2.54 1.15
C TRP A 34 -13.70 -3.83 0.92
N PRO A 35 -13.23 -4.52 1.97
CA PRO A 35 -12.38 -5.69 1.77
C PRO A 35 -13.15 -6.84 1.14
N LYS A 36 -12.97 -7.03 -0.17
CA LYS A 36 -13.50 -8.17 -0.90
C LYS A 36 -12.53 -9.35 -0.74
N LYS A 37 -13.04 -10.51 -0.31
CA LYS A 37 -12.29 -11.76 -0.45
C LYS A 37 -12.28 -12.11 -1.94
N LYS A 38 -11.09 -12.22 -2.55
CA LYS A 38 -10.99 -12.80 -3.91
C LYS A 38 -11.54 -14.22 -3.84
N LYS A 39 -12.56 -14.52 -4.65
CA LYS A 39 -13.05 -15.89 -4.83
C LYS A 39 -11.89 -16.68 -5.44
N LYS A 40 -11.43 -17.72 -4.74
CA LYS A 40 -10.40 -18.60 -5.29
C LYS A 40 -11.03 -19.49 -6.34
N ASP A 41 -10.35 -19.63 -7.46
CA ASP A 41 -10.73 -20.58 -8.49
C ASP A 41 -10.25 -21.98 -8.09
N PRO A 42 -11.16 -22.95 -7.84
CA PRO A 42 -10.79 -24.32 -7.48
C PRO A 42 -9.91 -25.00 -8.54
N GLU A 43 -10.08 -24.64 -9.81
CA GLU A 43 -9.32 -25.22 -10.92
C GLU A 43 -7.87 -24.75 -10.92
N GLU A 44 -7.62 -23.52 -10.48
CA GLU A 44 -6.28 -22.94 -10.34
C GLU A 44 -5.51 -23.59 -9.17
N ASP A 45 -6.22 -23.88 -8.07
CA ASP A 45 -5.69 -24.58 -6.90
C ASP A 45 -5.31 -26.04 -7.23
N GLY A 46 -6.12 -26.76 -8.02
CA GLY A 46 -5.83 -28.15 -8.43
C GLY A 46 -4.61 -28.29 -9.34
N LYS A 47 -4.36 -27.28 -10.18
CA LYS A 47 -3.17 -27.20 -11.06
C LYS A 47 -1.89 -26.81 -10.30
N ALA A 48 -2.00 -26.38 -9.05
CA ALA A 48 -0.88 -25.82 -8.30
C ALA A 48 0.00 -26.91 -7.68
N CYS A 49 1.32 -26.79 -7.83
CA CYS A 49 2.27 -27.72 -7.22
C CYS A 49 2.17 -27.72 -5.68
N THR A 50 2.16 -28.89 -5.06
CA THR A 50 2.03 -29.09 -3.60
C THR A 50 3.34 -29.54 -2.96
N CYS A 51 4.48 -29.43 -3.66
CA CYS A 51 5.76 -29.84 -3.09
C CYS A 51 6.15 -29.01 -1.84
N PRO A 52 6.95 -29.56 -0.90
CA PRO A 52 7.33 -28.88 0.34
C PRO A 52 7.93 -27.49 0.10
N GLY A 53 8.73 -27.31 -0.95
CA GLY A 53 9.31 -26.01 -1.32
C GLY A 53 8.25 -24.99 -1.72
N CYS A 54 7.31 -25.37 -2.58
CA CYS A 54 6.20 -24.50 -2.99
C CYS A 54 5.26 -24.18 -1.82
N LEU A 55 5.00 -25.13 -0.93
CA LEU A 55 4.19 -24.91 0.27
C LEU A 55 4.87 -23.91 1.23
N ARG A 56 6.16 -24.11 1.53
CA ARG A 56 6.94 -23.15 2.34
C ARG A 56 6.94 -21.76 1.72
N LYS A 57 7.16 -21.65 0.39
CA LYS A 57 7.08 -20.36 -0.33
C LYS A 57 5.72 -19.67 -0.13
N ARG A 58 4.62 -20.40 -0.29
CA ARG A 58 3.26 -19.86 -0.07
C ARG A 58 3.03 -19.43 1.36
N GLU A 59 3.60 -20.15 2.32
CA GLU A 59 3.52 -19.79 3.74
C GLU A 59 4.29 -18.51 4.05
N TYR A 60 5.52 -18.36 3.53
CA TYR A 60 6.30 -17.13 3.67
C TYR A 60 5.57 -15.92 3.08
N MET A 61 5.03 -16.04 1.87
CA MET A 61 4.25 -14.97 1.24
C MET A 61 3.00 -14.58 2.04
N LYS A 62 2.44 -15.49 2.86
CA LYS A 62 1.31 -15.18 3.76
C LYS A 62 1.77 -14.47 5.04
N ARG A 63 2.96 -14.81 5.57
CA ARG A 63 3.53 -14.22 6.78
C ARG A 63 4.08 -12.82 6.57
N GLU A 64 4.45 -12.46 5.33
CA GLU A 64 5.11 -11.20 4.99
C GLU A 64 4.19 -9.97 5.11
N ASP A 65 2.86 -10.13 5.01
CA ASP A 65 1.89 -9.06 5.25
C ASP A 65 1.08 -9.33 6.53
N PRO A 66 1.72 -9.32 7.73
CA PRO A 66 1.02 -9.60 8.98
C PRO A 66 -0.03 -8.51 9.26
N TRP A 67 0.19 -7.32 8.74
CA TRP A 67 -0.71 -6.18 8.85
C TRP A 67 -1.86 -6.22 7.84
N LYS A 68 -1.93 -7.19 6.93
CA LYS A 68 -3.03 -7.29 5.98
C LYS A 68 -4.38 -7.38 6.66
N GLN A 69 -4.47 -8.27 7.66
CA GLN A 69 -5.71 -8.53 8.36
C GLN A 69 -6.07 -7.36 9.28
N THR A 70 -5.10 -6.81 10.01
CA THR A 70 -5.32 -5.65 10.87
C THR A 70 -5.70 -4.42 10.05
N ARG A 71 -5.01 -4.15 8.93
CA ARG A 71 -5.37 -3.08 7.98
C ARG A 71 -6.77 -3.26 7.43
N GLN A 72 -7.14 -4.48 7.01
CA GLN A 72 -8.52 -4.76 6.56
C GLN A 72 -9.54 -4.55 7.68
N PHE A 73 -9.20 -4.90 8.92
CA PHE A 73 -10.04 -4.64 10.08
C PHE A 73 -10.20 -3.13 10.33
N PHE A 74 -9.11 -2.35 10.34
CA PHE A 74 -9.17 -0.91 10.51
C PHE A 74 -9.94 -0.21 9.38
N VAL A 75 -9.73 -0.60 8.13
CA VAL A 75 -10.50 -0.05 6.99
C VAL A 75 -11.99 -0.33 7.15
N LYS A 76 -12.37 -1.56 7.55
CA LYS A 76 -13.78 -1.88 7.85
C LYS A 76 -14.30 -1.05 9.00
N LEU A 77 -13.55 -0.95 10.08
CA LEU A 77 -13.93 -0.19 11.26
C LEU A 77 -14.18 1.28 10.92
N THR A 78 -13.30 1.89 10.12
CA THR A 78 -13.44 3.29 9.66
C THR A 78 -14.63 3.48 8.73
N ILE A 79 -14.91 2.53 7.83
CA ILE A 79 -16.09 2.61 6.96
C ILE A 79 -17.37 2.47 7.80
N VAL A 80 -17.43 1.49 8.70
CA VAL A 80 -18.59 1.26 9.57
C VAL A 80 -18.82 2.45 10.50
N SER A 81 -17.78 3.00 11.12
CA SER A 81 -17.90 4.21 11.95
C SER A 81 -18.35 5.42 11.13
N GLY A 82 -17.87 5.55 9.89
CA GLY A 82 -18.34 6.57 8.94
C GLY A 82 -19.83 6.44 8.63
N TRP A 83 -20.35 5.22 8.44
CA TRP A 83 -21.79 4.99 8.23
C TRP A 83 -22.61 5.26 9.49
N LEU A 84 -22.12 4.88 10.67
CA LEU A 84 -22.77 5.22 11.94
C LEU A 84 -22.83 6.73 12.15
N LEU A 85 -21.75 7.45 11.84
CA LEU A 85 -21.72 8.91 11.88
C LEU A 85 -22.70 9.51 10.87
N LEU A 86 -22.75 9.00 9.65
CA LEU A 86 -23.69 9.45 8.62
C LEU A 86 -25.15 9.26 9.04
N ILE A 87 -25.49 8.11 9.63
CA ILE A 87 -26.83 7.84 10.19
C ILE A 87 -27.13 8.79 11.36
N PHE A 88 -26.17 9.01 12.26
CA PHE A 88 -26.33 9.96 13.36
C PHE A 88 -26.56 11.39 12.88
N LEU A 89 -25.82 11.84 11.87
CA LEU A 89 -26.00 13.15 11.26
C LEU A 89 -27.36 13.25 10.56
N ALA A 90 -27.77 12.21 9.82
CA ALA A 90 -29.09 12.17 9.19
C ALA A 90 -30.22 12.23 10.24
N TYR A 91 -30.07 11.55 11.37
CA TYR A 91 -31.00 11.64 12.49
C TYR A 91 -31.06 13.06 13.06
N LYS A 92 -29.91 13.70 13.27
CA LYS A 92 -29.84 15.09 13.74
C LYS A 92 -30.53 16.05 12.77
N VAL A 93 -30.25 15.93 11.48
CA VAL A 93 -30.92 16.71 10.42
C VAL A 93 -32.44 16.51 10.45
N SER A 94 -32.90 15.26 10.53
CA SER A 94 -34.34 14.95 10.61
C SER A 94 -35.03 15.56 11.83
N GLN A 95 -34.34 15.66 12.98
CA GLN A 95 -34.88 16.36 14.14
C GLN A 95 -35.02 17.87 13.89
N PHE A 96 -34.04 18.49 13.23
CA PHE A 96 -34.11 19.92 12.88
C PHE A 96 -35.25 20.23 11.90
N ASP A 97 -35.45 19.38 10.89
CA ASP A 97 -36.55 19.56 9.93
C ASP A 97 -37.92 19.44 10.60
N TYR A 98 -38.07 18.49 11.53
CA TYR A 98 -39.30 18.35 12.32
C TYR A 98 -39.58 19.59 13.17
N GLU A 99 -38.54 20.22 13.74
CA GLU A 99 -38.71 21.44 14.52
C GLU A 99 -39.06 22.67 13.67
N MET A 100 -38.54 22.77 12.43
CA MET A 100 -38.81 23.88 11.52
C MET A 100 -40.14 23.73 10.78
N ALA A 101 -40.51 22.51 10.37
CA ALA A 101 -41.78 22.23 9.69
C ALA A 101 -43.01 22.37 10.61
N ASN A 102 -42.84 22.22 11.93
CA ASN A 102 -43.91 22.39 12.92
C ASN A 102 -43.95 23.79 13.56
N PHE A 103 -43.32 24.80 12.96
CA PHE A 103 -43.43 26.17 13.47
C PHE A 103 -44.73 26.82 12.96
N ASP A 104 -45.86 26.57 13.62
CA ASP A 104 -47.09 27.35 13.42
C ASP A 104 -47.30 28.32 14.61
N PRO A 105 -47.18 29.64 14.41
CA PRO A 105 -47.38 30.63 15.47
C PRO A 105 -48.74 30.52 16.17
N TYR A 106 -49.81 30.12 15.47
CA TYR A 106 -51.15 29.97 16.04
C TYR A 106 -51.26 28.73 16.92
N GLU A 107 -50.70 27.59 16.48
CA GLU A 107 -50.65 26.35 17.28
C GLU A 107 -49.74 26.51 18.51
N ILE A 108 -48.58 27.17 18.36
CA ILE A 108 -47.64 27.42 19.47
C ILE A 108 -48.28 28.30 20.56
N LEU A 109 -49.11 29.28 20.17
CA LEU A 109 -49.85 30.13 21.10
C LEU A 109 -51.17 29.51 21.56
N GLY A 110 -51.60 28.38 20.97
CA GLY A 110 -52.86 27.70 21.29
C GLY A 110 -54.11 28.52 20.95
N ILE A 111 -54.06 29.30 19.87
CA ILE A 111 -55.13 30.22 19.45
C ILE A 111 -55.59 29.92 18.01
N SER A 112 -56.79 30.33 17.65
CA SER A 112 -57.33 30.12 16.30
C SER A 112 -56.70 31.07 15.26
N THR A 113 -56.56 30.60 14.04
CA THR A 113 -56.19 31.41 12.88
C THR A 113 -57.19 32.57 12.72
N GLY A 114 -56.73 33.82 12.89
CA GLY A 114 -57.58 35.02 12.86
C GLY A 114 -57.86 35.67 14.22
N SER A 115 -57.31 35.14 15.32
CA SER A 115 -57.42 35.76 16.66
C SER A 115 -56.98 37.23 16.69
N SER A 116 -57.66 38.01 17.55
CA SER A 116 -57.39 39.44 17.72
C SER A 116 -56.03 39.69 18.42
N GLN A 117 -55.42 40.86 18.22
CA GLN A 117 -54.16 41.20 18.91
C GLN A 117 -54.29 41.13 20.44
N ALA A 118 -55.48 41.40 20.98
CA ALA A 118 -55.75 41.28 22.42
C ALA A 118 -55.69 39.81 22.89
N GLU A 119 -56.19 38.87 22.09
CA GLU A 119 -56.14 37.44 22.36
C GLU A 119 -54.71 36.88 22.26
N ILE A 120 -53.96 37.27 21.22
CA ILE A 120 -52.55 36.91 21.04
C ILE A 120 -51.72 37.34 22.25
N LYS A 121 -51.89 38.60 22.69
CA LYS A 121 -51.21 39.14 23.89
C LYS A 121 -51.60 38.42 25.17
N LYS A 122 -52.87 38.02 25.30
CA LYS A 122 -53.38 37.30 26.49
C LYS A 122 -52.83 35.87 26.54
N ALA A 123 -52.81 35.17 25.42
CA ALA A 123 -52.25 33.82 25.30
C ALA A 123 -50.74 33.81 25.57
N TYR A 124 -50.00 34.75 24.97
CA TYR A 124 -48.56 34.91 25.22
C TYR A 124 -48.27 35.18 26.69
N ARG A 125 -48.98 36.10 27.35
CA ARG A 125 -48.80 36.37 28.80
C ARG A 125 -49.07 35.15 29.67
N LYS A 126 -50.05 34.31 29.32
CA LYS A 126 -50.37 33.10 30.06
C LYS A 126 -49.28 32.05 29.92
N LEU A 127 -48.84 31.79 28.69
CA LEU A 127 -47.81 30.78 28.39
C LEU A 127 -46.41 31.24 28.81
N SER A 128 -46.10 32.53 28.74
CA SER A 128 -44.80 33.07 29.17
C SER A 128 -44.62 32.95 30.68
N LEU A 129 -45.70 33.08 31.45
CA LEU A 129 -45.69 32.80 32.89
C LEU A 129 -45.58 31.31 33.23
N ILE A 130 -45.74 30.39 32.28
CA ILE A 130 -45.59 28.95 32.52
C ILE A 130 -44.20 28.48 32.07
N LEU A 131 -43.75 28.99 30.92
CA LEU A 131 -42.53 28.56 30.24
C LEU A 131 -41.29 29.40 30.60
N HIS A 132 -41.41 30.43 31.45
CA HIS A 132 -40.29 31.30 31.82
C HIS A 132 -39.10 30.48 32.39
N PRO A 133 -37.84 30.75 31.96
CA PRO A 133 -36.67 29.98 32.38
C PRO A 133 -36.42 29.99 33.90
N ASP A 134 -36.95 30.99 34.62
CA ASP A 134 -36.82 31.12 36.08
C ASP A 134 -37.89 30.35 36.88
N LYS A 135 -38.75 29.54 36.24
CA LYS A 135 -39.79 28.76 36.92
C LYS A 135 -39.48 27.27 36.89
N ASP A 136 -40.01 26.53 37.86
CA ASP A 136 -39.83 25.07 37.96
C ASP A 136 -40.36 24.30 36.73
N THR A 137 -41.30 24.88 35.98
CA THR A 137 -41.84 24.35 34.70
C THR A 137 -41.18 24.97 33.46
N GLY A 138 -40.10 25.73 33.65
CA GLY A 138 -39.45 26.51 32.60
C GLY A 138 -38.74 25.64 31.57
N ASN A 139 -38.90 25.99 30.30
CA ASN A 139 -38.16 25.40 29.19
C ASN A 139 -37.71 26.52 28.26
N GLU A 140 -36.41 26.85 28.31
CA GLU A 140 -35.82 27.96 27.58
C GLU A 140 -36.08 27.88 26.06
N LYS A 141 -36.05 26.67 25.50
CA LYS A 141 -36.31 26.45 24.06
C LYS A 141 -37.75 26.71 23.68
N GLU A 142 -38.70 26.26 24.50
CA GLU A 142 -40.13 26.49 24.28
C GLU A 142 -40.50 27.95 24.51
N PHE A 143 -39.87 28.62 25.48
CA PHE A 143 -40.02 30.05 25.72
C PHE A 143 -39.52 30.90 24.54
N MET A 144 -38.38 30.53 23.95
CA MET A 144 -37.89 31.15 22.72
C MET A 144 -38.86 30.95 21.55
N LYS A 145 -39.39 29.73 21.35
CA LYS A 145 -40.40 29.44 20.32
C LYS A 145 -41.68 30.26 20.53
N LEU A 146 -42.16 30.35 21.77
CA LEU A 146 -43.31 31.17 22.15
C LEU A 146 -43.09 32.65 21.85
N THR A 147 -41.89 33.17 22.15
CA THR A 147 -41.54 34.57 21.90
C THR A 147 -41.48 34.87 20.40
N LYS A 148 -40.89 33.97 19.61
CA LYS A 148 -40.87 34.08 18.14
C LYS A 148 -42.26 34.00 17.53
N ALA A 149 -43.12 33.10 18.01
CA ALA A 149 -44.52 33.00 17.57
C ALA A 149 -45.31 34.28 17.88
N TYR A 150 -45.14 34.85 19.07
CA TYR A 150 -45.77 36.12 19.44
C TYR A 150 -45.28 37.29 18.57
N GLN A 151 -43.99 37.37 18.27
CA GLN A 151 -43.44 38.39 17.37
C GLN A 151 -44.00 38.26 15.96
N ALA A 152 -44.04 37.04 15.42
CA ALA A 152 -44.58 36.74 14.09
C ALA A 152 -46.04 37.19 13.90
N LEU A 153 -46.86 37.14 14.97
CA LEU A 153 -48.28 37.53 14.91
C LEU A 153 -48.58 38.96 15.37
N THR A 154 -47.65 39.62 16.06
CA THR A 154 -47.84 40.97 16.61
C THR A 154 -47.32 42.05 15.66
N ASP A 155 -46.26 41.77 14.92
CA ASP A 155 -45.77 42.64 13.87
C ASP A 155 -46.67 42.53 12.62
N GLU A 156 -47.21 43.66 12.16
CA GLU A 156 -48.10 43.69 10.99
C GLU A 156 -47.39 43.24 9.70
N GLU A 157 -46.09 43.49 9.59
CA GLU A 157 -45.29 43.07 8.44
C GLU A 157 -45.03 41.56 8.48
N ALA A 158 -44.58 41.04 9.63
CA ALA A 158 -44.34 39.62 9.82
C ALA A 158 -45.62 38.77 9.69
N ARG A 159 -46.76 39.29 10.16
CA ARG A 159 -48.06 38.61 10.03
C ARG A 159 -48.52 38.54 8.57
N LYS A 160 -48.38 39.63 7.81
CA LYS A 160 -48.67 39.63 6.36
C LYS A 160 -47.73 38.70 5.59
N ASN A 161 -46.47 38.64 5.99
CA ASN A 161 -45.49 37.73 5.41
C ASN A 161 -45.82 36.26 5.69
N TRP A 162 -46.24 35.95 6.93
CA TRP A 162 -46.74 34.63 7.29
C TRP A 162 -47.98 34.23 6.48
N GLU A 163 -48.98 35.12 6.39
CA GLU A 163 -50.22 34.86 5.64
C GLU A 163 -49.97 34.71 4.12
N LYS A 164 -48.97 35.40 3.56
CA LYS A 164 -48.69 35.40 2.12
C LYS A 164 -47.66 34.36 1.68
N TYR A 165 -46.67 34.05 2.52
CA TYR A 165 -45.51 33.21 2.18
C TYR A 165 -45.30 32.03 3.14
N GLY A 166 -46.11 31.90 4.21
CA GLY A 166 -45.97 30.83 5.20
C GLY A 166 -44.71 30.93 6.08
N ASN A 167 -44.08 32.12 6.15
CA ASN A 167 -42.90 32.39 6.97
C ASN A 167 -42.92 33.86 7.44
N PRO A 168 -42.70 34.19 8.74
CA PRO A 168 -42.67 35.58 9.22
C PRO A 168 -41.64 36.48 8.52
N ASP A 169 -40.58 35.91 7.94
CA ASP A 169 -39.46 36.66 7.36
C ASP A 169 -39.71 37.22 5.94
N GLY A 170 -40.82 36.87 5.29
CA GLY A 170 -41.20 37.40 3.96
C GLY A 170 -40.40 36.82 2.78
N PRO A 171 -40.45 37.44 1.58
CA PRO A 171 -39.66 37.00 0.43
C PRO A 171 -38.19 37.37 0.70
N GLY A 172 -37.43 36.40 1.22
CA GLY A 172 -36.09 36.62 1.74
C GLY A 172 -35.17 37.37 0.77
N ALA A 173 -34.61 38.49 1.23
CA ALA A 173 -33.43 39.07 0.60
C ALA A 173 -32.31 38.02 0.62
N MET A 174 -31.61 37.81 -0.51
CA MET A 174 -30.55 36.80 -0.63
C MET A 174 -29.36 37.17 0.28
N SER A 175 -29.40 36.74 1.55
CA SER A 175 -28.27 36.81 2.47
C SER A 175 -27.36 35.59 2.23
N PHE A 176 -26.09 35.86 1.94
CA PHE A 176 -25.09 34.81 1.77
C PHE A 176 -24.60 34.36 3.15
N GLY A 177 -25.20 33.29 3.66
CA GLY A 177 -24.74 32.60 4.88
C GLY A 177 -23.67 31.55 4.58
N ILE A 178 -22.72 31.37 5.49
CA ILE A 178 -21.76 30.26 5.46
C ILE A 178 -22.27 29.19 6.43
N ALA A 179 -22.38 27.94 5.97
CA ALA A 179 -22.83 26.81 6.78
C ALA A 179 -21.83 26.38 7.88
N LEU A 180 -20.89 27.23 8.28
CA LEU A 180 -19.97 26.96 9.38
C LEU A 180 -20.61 27.43 10.70
N PRO A 181 -20.46 26.66 11.79
CA PRO A 181 -20.97 27.06 13.10
C PRO A 181 -20.32 28.36 13.60
N SER A 182 -21.10 29.20 14.26
CA SER A 182 -20.61 30.47 14.86
C SER A 182 -19.49 30.24 15.88
N TRP A 183 -19.56 29.16 16.68
CA TRP A 183 -18.62 28.88 17.77
C TRP A 183 -17.17 28.68 17.32
N ILE A 184 -16.92 28.28 16.06
CA ILE A 184 -15.55 28.17 15.51
C ILE A 184 -14.91 29.55 15.30
N VAL A 185 -15.74 30.55 15.01
CA VAL A 185 -15.31 31.92 14.63
C VAL A 185 -15.45 32.90 15.80
N GLU A 186 -16.12 32.51 16.88
CA GLU A 186 -16.21 33.27 18.12
C GLU A 186 -14.81 33.59 18.69
N LYS A 187 -14.66 34.80 19.27
CA LYS A 187 -13.37 35.34 19.72
C LYS A 187 -12.62 34.44 20.70
N GLU A 188 -13.34 33.68 21.51
CA GLU A 188 -12.77 32.77 22.50
C GLU A 188 -12.07 31.58 21.84
N ASN A 189 -12.67 31.01 20.79
CA ASN A 189 -12.18 29.82 20.11
C ASN A 189 -11.32 30.13 18.89
N SER A 190 -11.49 31.31 18.27
CA SER A 190 -10.79 31.69 17.04
C SER A 190 -9.27 31.66 17.20
N VAL A 191 -8.75 32.03 18.38
CA VAL A 191 -7.30 32.00 18.68
C VAL A 191 -6.79 30.56 18.73
N TRP A 192 -7.54 29.64 19.34
CA TRP A 192 -7.18 28.22 19.41
C TRP A 192 -7.23 27.55 18.05
N VAL A 193 -8.28 27.82 17.26
CA VAL A 193 -8.44 27.30 15.89
C VAL A 193 -7.30 27.80 14.99
N LEU A 194 -6.97 29.10 15.08
CA LEU A 194 -5.85 29.66 14.32
C LEU A 194 -4.51 29.08 14.77
N GLY A 195 -4.30 28.88 16.07
CA GLY A 195 -3.11 28.24 16.61
C GLY A 195 -2.94 26.80 16.13
N LEU A 196 -4.02 26.02 16.13
CA LEU A 196 -4.03 24.65 15.59
C LEU A 196 -3.73 24.65 14.09
N TYR A 197 -4.36 25.54 13.34
CA TYR A 197 -4.10 25.70 11.90
C TYR A 197 -2.62 26.02 11.64
N ALA A 198 -2.05 26.97 12.37
CA ALA A 198 -0.63 27.31 12.28
C ALA A 198 0.27 26.12 12.63
N LEU A 199 -0.05 25.35 13.68
CA LEU A 199 0.70 24.15 14.04
C LEU A 199 0.66 23.10 12.92
N VAL A 200 -0.52 22.83 12.36
CA VAL A 200 -0.66 21.83 11.29
C VAL A 200 0.11 22.24 10.04
N PHE A 201 -0.03 23.49 9.58
CA PHE A 201 0.56 23.92 8.31
C PHE A 201 2.02 24.37 8.42
N MET A 202 2.44 24.96 9.54
CA MET A 202 3.80 25.48 9.70
C MET A 202 4.75 24.46 10.35
N VAL A 203 4.23 23.47 11.09
CA VAL A 203 5.05 22.47 11.79
C VAL A 203 4.80 21.07 11.26
N ALA A 204 3.56 20.57 11.35
CA ALA A 204 3.29 19.17 11.01
C ALA A 204 3.51 18.90 9.52
N LEU A 205 2.99 19.75 8.63
CA LEU A 205 3.11 19.58 7.19
C LEU A 205 4.58 19.61 6.72
N PRO A 206 5.43 20.59 7.11
CA PRO A 206 6.85 20.58 6.72
C PRO A 206 7.63 19.39 7.29
N ILE A 207 7.33 18.94 8.52
CA ILE A 207 7.99 17.77 9.10
C ILE A 207 7.62 16.50 8.33
N VAL A 208 6.33 16.30 8.05
CA VAL A 208 5.84 15.12 7.31
C VAL A 208 6.39 15.10 5.90
N VAL A 209 6.25 16.22 5.16
CA VAL A 209 6.74 16.34 3.79
C VAL A 209 8.26 16.21 3.75
N GLY A 210 8.97 16.88 4.66
CA GLY A 210 10.44 16.79 4.75
C GLY A 210 10.90 15.37 5.04
N THR A 211 10.32 14.70 6.03
CA THR A 211 10.68 13.31 6.38
C THR A 211 10.39 12.35 5.22
N TRP A 212 9.24 12.49 4.57
CA TRP A 212 8.88 11.71 3.39
C TRP A 212 9.86 11.97 2.24
N TRP A 213 10.15 13.23 1.93
CA TRP A 213 11.07 13.64 0.88
C TRP A 213 12.48 13.08 1.11
N TYR A 214 13.08 13.32 2.28
CA TYR A 214 14.42 12.84 2.61
C TYR A 214 14.54 11.32 2.64
N ARG A 215 13.45 10.60 2.94
CA ARG A 215 13.39 9.14 2.82
C ARG A 215 13.27 8.70 1.36
N SER A 216 12.48 9.38 0.55
CA SER A 216 12.20 9.02 -0.84
C SER A 216 13.38 9.30 -1.78
N ILE A 217 14.09 10.42 -1.62
CA ILE A 217 15.16 10.83 -2.54
C ILE A 217 16.40 9.92 -2.52
N LYS A 218 16.51 9.01 -1.55
CA LYS A 218 17.65 8.10 -1.42
C LYS A 218 17.56 6.89 -2.36
N PHE A 219 16.39 6.66 -2.94
CA PHE A 219 16.10 5.49 -3.75
C PHE A 219 15.85 5.88 -5.20
N THR A 220 16.17 4.97 -6.12
CA THR A 220 15.71 5.01 -7.51
C THR A 220 14.21 4.74 -7.60
N GLY A 221 13.63 4.90 -8.79
CA GLY A 221 12.23 4.53 -9.05
C GLY A 221 11.92 3.08 -8.68
N ASP A 222 12.91 2.19 -8.79
CA ASP A 222 12.81 0.75 -8.50
C ASP A 222 13.18 0.37 -7.05
N GLN A 223 13.20 1.35 -6.13
CA GLN A 223 13.47 1.13 -4.70
C GLN A 223 14.88 0.57 -4.39
N VAL A 224 15.87 0.92 -5.23
CA VAL A 224 17.30 0.61 -5.01
C VAL A 224 18.02 1.86 -4.50
N LEU A 225 18.96 1.73 -3.56
CA LEU A 225 19.70 2.87 -3.04
C LEU A 225 20.54 3.53 -4.14
N LEU A 226 20.49 4.87 -4.24
CA LEU A 226 21.29 5.61 -5.22
C LEU A 226 22.80 5.35 -5.05
N ASP A 227 23.28 5.17 -3.83
CA ASP A 227 24.67 4.81 -3.55
C ASP A 227 25.04 3.42 -4.14
N THR A 228 24.10 2.47 -4.16
CA THR A 228 24.28 1.16 -4.81
C THR A 228 24.30 1.32 -6.34
N THR A 229 23.42 2.13 -6.90
CA THR A 229 23.44 2.46 -8.34
C THR A 229 24.78 3.09 -8.75
N GLN A 230 25.31 4.04 -7.96
CA GLN A 230 26.63 4.63 -8.19
C GLN A 230 27.75 3.58 -8.12
N LEU A 231 27.67 2.66 -7.16
CA LEU A 231 28.61 1.54 -7.04
C LEU A 231 28.64 0.69 -8.32
N TYR A 232 27.47 0.36 -8.87
CA TYR A 232 27.35 -0.41 -10.11
C TYR A 232 27.96 0.37 -11.28
N PHE A 233 27.58 1.64 -11.47
CA PHE A 233 28.17 2.48 -12.51
C PHE A 233 29.70 2.52 -12.44
N TYR A 234 30.26 2.69 -11.24
CA TYR A 234 31.70 2.70 -11.04
C TYR A 234 32.36 1.40 -11.55
N PHE A 235 31.87 0.24 -11.12
CA PHE A 235 32.49 -1.04 -11.49
C PHE A 235 32.30 -1.41 -12.97
N PHE A 236 31.10 -1.21 -13.52
CA PHE A 236 30.81 -1.56 -14.92
C PHE A 236 31.48 -0.61 -15.91
N ASN A 237 31.69 0.66 -15.54
CA ASN A 237 32.48 1.60 -16.36
C ASN A 237 33.98 1.29 -16.28
N LYS A 238 34.48 0.92 -15.09
CA LYS A 238 35.90 0.58 -14.88
C LYS A 238 36.31 -0.69 -15.63
N THR A 239 35.44 -1.69 -15.64
CA THR A 239 35.71 -3.01 -16.26
C THR A 239 34.60 -3.36 -17.26
N THR A 240 34.84 -3.05 -18.53
CA THR A 240 33.85 -3.23 -19.61
C THR A 240 33.55 -4.69 -19.94
N ASN A 241 34.52 -5.59 -19.75
CA ASN A 241 34.34 -7.03 -19.91
C ASN A 241 34.38 -7.72 -18.54
N MET A 242 33.20 -8.04 -18.01
CA MET A 242 33.05 -8.52 -16.65
C MET A 242 32.63 -9.99 -16.61
N ALA A 243 33.46 -10.83 -15.99
CA ALA A 243 33.15 -12.23 -15.78
C ALA A 243 32.02 -12.42 -14.74
N LEU A 244 31.19 -13.45 -14.91
CA LEU A 244 30.04 -13.74 -14.03
C LEU A 244 30.38 -13.73 -12.54
N LYS A 245 31.49 -14.38 -12.15
CA LYS A 245 31.98 -14.39 -10.76
C LYS A 245 32.14 -12.97 -10.20
N ARG A 246 32.65 -12.05 -11.01
CA ARG A 246 32.85 -10.65 -10.63
C ARG A 246 31.52 -9.91 -10.48
N VAL A 247 30.55 -10.18 -11.35
CA VAL A 247 29.20 -9.62 -11.25
C VAL A 247 28.52 -10.06 -9.94
N ILE A 248 28.65 -11.34 -9.56
CA ILE A 248 28.16 -11.85 -8.26
C ILE A 248 28.83 -11.12 -7.09
N MET A 249 30.15 -10.87 -7.17
CA MET A 249 30.85 -10.13 -6.12
C MET A 249 30.33 -8.70 -5.95
N ILE A 250 29.99 -8.03 -7.06
CA ILE A 250 29.44 -6.67 -7.06
C ILE A 250 28.00 -6.67 -6.55
N LEU A 251 27.18 -7.65 -6.96
CA LEU A 251 25.83 -7.84 -6.41
C LEU A 251 25.87 -8.09 -4.89
N ALA A 252 26.86 -8.84 -4.40
CA ALA A 252 27.01 -9.05 -2.97
C ALA A 252 27.49 -7.79 -2.22
N ALA A 253 28.02 -6.78 -2.93
CA ALA A 253 28.51 -5.54 -2.35
C ALA A 253 27.47 -4.41 -2.35
N SER A 254 26.24 -4.70 -2.73
CA SER A 254 25.13 -3.75 -2.68
C SER A 254 24.88 -3.26 -1.25
N LEU A 255 24.63 -1.96 -1.11
CA LEU A 255 24.53 -1.31 0.20
C LEU A 255 23.22 -1.61 0.93
N GLU A 256 22.27 -2.24 0.25
CA GLU A 256 21.07 -2.83 0.84
C GLU A 256 21.40 -3.92 1.86
N PHE A 257 22.61 -4.50 1.78
CA PHE A 257 23.12 -5.51 2.71
C PHE A 257 24.03 -4.92 3.80
N ASP A 258 24.30 -3.61 3.77
CA ASP A 258 25.10 -2.92 4.78
C ASP A 258 24.19 -2.33 5.86
N LYS A 259 24.38 -2.74 7.11
CA LYS A 259 23.63 -2.22 8.27
C LYS A 259 23.75 -0.72 8.45
N LYS A 260 24.86 -0.11 8.02
CA LYS A 260 25.05 1.34 8.10
C LYS A 260 24.10 2.12 7.20
N ARG A 261 23.69 1.51 6.08
CA ARG A 261 22.80 2.12 5.08
C ARG A 261 21.37 1.60 5.21
N ASN A 262 21.19 0.43 5.79
CA ASN A 262 19.90 -0.22 5.94
C ASN A 262 19.70 -0.82 7.34
N SER A 263 18.76 -0.27 8.09
CA SER A 263 18.43 -0.73 9.45
C SER A 263 17.73 -2.08 9.51
N GLU A 264 17.24 -2.63 8.39
CA GLU A 264 16.64 -3.97 8.34
C GLU A 264 17.68 -5.09 8.50
N ILE A 265 18.98 -4.78 8.33
CA ILE A 265 20.05 -5.77 8.43
C ILE A 265 20.38 -6.07 9.89
N VAL A 266 20.33 -7.36 10.23
CA VAL A 266 20.69 -7.88 11.54
C VAL A 266 22.10 -8.46 11.48
N GLU A 267 22.98 -7.93 12.33
CA GLU A 267 24.31 -8.49 12.58
C GLU A 267 24.26 -9.23 13.91
N ARG A 268 24.71 -10.48 13.90
CA ARG A 268 24.70 -11.35 15.08
C ARG A 268 26.13 -11.74 15.43
N GLU A 269 26.41 -11.96 16.71
CA GLU A 269 27.72 -12.48 17.14
C GLU A 269 28.00 -13.86 16.53
N THR A 270 26.95 -14.61 16.21
CA THR A 270 27.04 -15.92 15.56
C THR A 270 27.68 -15.88 14.18
N ASP A 271 27.61 -14.74 13.50
CA ASP A 271 28.22 -14.55 12.18
C ASP A 271 29.75 -14.74 12.23
N ASN A 272 30.39 -14.46 13.38
CA ASN A 272 31.84 -14.58 13.55
C ASN A 272 32.35 -16.02 13.45
N TYR A 273 31.50 -17.02 13.67
CA TYR A 273 31.87 -18.44 13.52
C TYR A 273 31.13 -19.13 12.37
N GLU A 274 29.85 -18.83 12.12
CA GLU A 274 29.08 -19.49 11.05
C GLU A 274 29.61 -19.11 9.66
N ILE A 275 29.96 -17.83 9.44
CA ILE A 275 30.43 -17.36 8.13
C ILE A 275 31.80 -17.95 7.76
N PRO A 276 32.83 -17.95 8.62
CA PRO A 276 34.09 -18.61 8.29
C PRO A 276 33.95 -20.11 8.01
N LEU A 277 33.07 -20.82 8.73
CA LEU A 277 32.79 -22.24 8.47
C LEU A 277 32.14 -22.42 7.08
N LEU A 278 31.18 -21.58 6.74
CA LEU A 278 30.54 -21.59 5.43
C LEU A 278 31.54 -21.29 4.30
N ILE A 279 32.42 -20.29 4.48
CA ILE A 279 33.44 -19.93 3.48
C ILE A 279 34.38 -21.11 3.22
N LYS A 280 34.76 -21.89 4.24
CA LYS A 280 35.61 -23.08 4.06
C LYS A 280 34.98 -24.15 3.17
N GLN A 281 33.64 -24.25 3.16
CA GLN A 281 32.89 -25.21 2.35
C GLN A 281 32.65 -24.74 0.92
N LEU A 282 32.85 -23.45 0.63
CA LEU A 282 32.54 -22.83 -0.66
C LEU A 282 33.82 -22.58 -1.46
N PRO A 283 34.06 -23.34 -2.55
CA PRO A 283 35.21 -23.08 -3.39
C PRO A 283 35.07 -21.75 -4.14
N ASN A 284 36.21 -21.10 -4.42
CA ASN A 284 36.31 -19.96 -5.32
C ASN A 284 35.46 -18.73 -4.94
N LEU A 285 35.22 -18.46 -3.65
CA LEU A 285 34.46 -17.28 -3.21
C LEU A 285 35.16 -15.94 -3.51
N GLY A 286 36.50 -15.94 -3.57
CA GLY A 286 37.26 -14.71 -3.78
C GLY A 286 37.38 -13.86 -2.52
N GLU A 287 37.41 -14.53 -1.37
CA GLU A 287 37.56 -14.00 -0.02
C GLU A 287 38.87 -13.22 0.18
N LYS A 288 39.92 -13.52 -0.61
CA LYS A 288 41.20 -12.79 -0.59
C LYS A 288 41.17 -11.47 -1.36
N ASN A 289 40.06 -11.11 -1.99
CA ASN A 289 39.95 -9.84 -2.71
C ASN A 289 40.04 -8.66 -1.72
N LYS A 290 40.92 -7.68 -2.01
CA LYS A 290 41.16 -6.51 -1.15
C LYS A 290 40.49 -5.22 -1.62
N GLU A 291 39.83 -5.25 -2.78
CA GLU A 291 39.19 -4.07 -3.37
C GLU A 291 37.93 -3.68 -2.59
N ARG A 292 37.83 -2.40 -2.23
CA ARG A 292 36.66 -1.86 -1.54
C ARG A 292 35.54 -1.56 -2.54
N PRO A 293 34.26 -1.74 -2.16
CA PRO A 293 33.74 -2.30 -0.92
C PRO A 293 33.64 -3.85 -0.91
N LEU A 294 34.12 -4.53 -1.95
CA LEU A 294 33.97 -5.98 -2.15
C LEU A 294 34.65 -6.83 -1.06
N CYS A 295 35.59 -6.25 -0.31
CA CYS A 295 36.30 -6.87 0.80
C CYS A 295 35.64 -6.64 2.17
N TYR A 296 34.56 -5.85 2.25
CA TYR A 296 33.87 -5.60 3.52
C TYR A 296 33.12 -6.84 4.01
N LEU A 297 33.00 -6.97 5.35
CA LEU A 297 32.42 -8.16 6.00
C LEU A 297 30.99 -8.44 5.54
N TYR A 298 30.13 -7.41 5.45
CA TYR A 298 28.76 -7.58 4.96
C TYR A 298 28.75 -8.14 3.52
N SER A 299 29.66 -7.66 2.66
CA SER A 299 29.75 -8.10 1.27
C SER A 299 30.24 -9.54 1.16
N ILE A 300 31.21 -9.93 1.98
CA ILE A 300 31.70 -11.31 2.06
C ILE A 300 30.60 -12.23 2.58
N LYS A 301 29.89 -11.83 3.63
CA LYS A 301 28.73 -12.55 4.18
C LYS A 301 27.65 -12.75 3.12
N ALA A 302 27.23 -11.68 2.46
CA ALA A 302 26.22 -11.75 1.40
C ALA A 302 26.67 -12.65 0.24
N ARG A 303 27.94 -12.56 -0.16
CA ARG A 303 28.50 -13.41 -1.21
C ARG A 303 28.51 -14.88 -0.82
N ALA A 304 28.93 -15.21 0.39
CA ALA A 304 28.94 -16.58 0.89
C ALA A 304 27.52 -17.17 0.89
N ILE A 305 26.54 -16.38 1.35
CA ILE A 305 25.13 -16.78 1.37
C ILE A 305 24.58 -16.96 -0.05
N ILE A 306 24.89 -16.08 -1.01
CA ILE A 306 24.49 -16.24 -2.41
C ILE A 306 25.10 -17.52 -3.00
N HIS A 307 26.38 -17.80 -2.76
CA HIS A 307 27.03 -19.02 -3.24
C HIS A 307 26.44 -20.29 -2.60
N ALA A 308 26.12 -20.24 -1.30
CA ALA A 308 25.44 -21.32 -0.59
C ALA A 308 24.05 -21.58 -1.19
N HIS A 309 23.30 -20.52 -1.51
CA HIS A 309 21.99 -20.59 -2.16
C HIS A 309 22.07 -21.23 -3.55
N LEU A 310 23.00 -20.78 -4.40
CA LEU A 310 23.20 -21.34 -5.74
C LEU A 310 23.66 -22.80 -5.71
N SER A 311 24.29 -23.23 -4.61
CA SER A 311 24.70 -24.62 -4.37
C SER A 311 23.68 -25.43 -3.56
N ARG A 312 22.52 -24.86 -3.22
CA ARG A 312 21.45 -25.49 -2.41
C ARG A 312 21.95 -26.05 -1.07
N MET A 313 22.96 -25.41 -0.48
CA MET A 313 23.53 -25.82 0.81
C MET A 313 22.57 -25.45 1.95
N PRO A 314 22.29 -26.36 2.90
CA PRO A 314 21.45 -26.05 4.05
C PRO A 314 22.18 -25.09 5.00
N LEU A 315 21.47 -24.07 5.47
CA LEU A 315 21.95 -23.11 6.47
C LEU A 315 21.17 -23.26 7.77
N ASN A 316 21.69 -22.71 8.86
CA ASN A 316 21.01 -22.70 10.15
C ASN A 316 19.67 -21.93 10.05
N PRO A 317 18.53 -22.59 10.34
CA PRO A 317 17.19 -22.03 10.11
C PRO A 317 16.89 -20.77 10.94
N ASN A 318 17.55 -20.60 12.08
CA ASN A 318 17.28 -19.51 13.01
C ASN A 318 18.20 -18.28 12.80
N THR A 319 19.29 -18.44 12.04
CA THR A 319 20.30 -17.38 11.83
C THR A 319 20.45 -17.07 10.33
N LEU A 320 21.42 -17.70 9.65
CA LEU A 320 21.81 -17.39 8.27
C LEU A 320 20.71 -17.66 7.25
N GLU A 321 19.77 -18.56 7.53
CA GLU A 321 18.64 -18.82 6.65
C GLU A 321 17.72 -17.59 6.53
N LEU A 322 17.53 -16.84 7.61
CA LEU A 322 16.76 -15.58 7.59
C LEU A 322 17.47 -14.53 6.73
N ASP A 323 18.80 -14.46 6.84
CA ASP A 323 19.62 -13.54 6.05
C ASP A 323 19.61 -13.94 4.56
N ARG A 324 19.65 -15.25 4.26
CA ARG A 324 19.48 -15.79 2.90
C ARG A 324 18.15 -15.36 2.31
N GLN A 325 17.05 -15.52 3.05
CA GLN A 325 15.73 -15.11 2.57
C GLN A 325 15.67 -13.61 2.25
N TYR A 326 16.24 -12.78 3.12
CA TYR A 326 16.33 -11.34 2.89
C TYR A 326 17.14 -10.99 1.63
N ILE A 327 18.36 -11.53 1.52
CA ILE A 327 19.28 -11.26 0.40
C ILE A 327 18.66 -11.70 -0.93
N ILE A 328 18.19 -12.95 -1.00
CA ILE A 328 17.62 -13.52 -2.22
C ILE A 328 16.35 -12.78 -2.66
N ARG A 329 15.55 -12.27 -1.72
CA ARG A 329 14.39 -11.43 -2.03
C ARG A 329 14.78 -10.10 -2.69
N LYS A 330 15.90 -9.49 -2.27
CA LYS A 330 16.38 -8.20 -2.84
C LYS A 330 17.11 -8.38 -4.17
N CYS A 331 17.74 -9.53 -4.40
CA CYS A 331 18.54 -9.80 -5.60
C CYS A 331 17.84 -9.48 -6.94
N PRO A 332 16.58 -9.86 -7.22
CA PRO A 332 15.94 -9.55 -8.50
C PRO A 332 15.92 -8.05 -8.84
N TYR A 333 15.57 -7.19 -7.88
CA TYR A 333 15.55 -5.74 -8.07
C TYR A 333 16.96 -5.18 -8.25
N LEU A 334 17.93 -5.69 -7.48
CA LEU A 334 19.33 -5.30 -7.59
C LEU A 334 19.95 -5.71 -8.92
N ILE A 335 19.63 -6.90 -9.42
CA ILE A 335 20.09 -7.41 -10.72
C ILE A 335 19.45 -6.62 -11.85
N TYR A 336 18.17 -6.30 -11.75
CA TYR A 336 17.51 -5.41 -12.71
C TYR A 336 18.23 -4.06 -12.78
N GLU A 337 18.60 -3.48 -11.64
CA GLU A 337 19.35 -2.23 -11.63
C GLU A 337 20.78 -2.39 -12.19
N GLN A 338 21.45 -3.52 -11.97
CA GLN A 338 22.73 -3.80 -12.66
C GLN A 338 22.58 -3.80 -14.18
N VAL A 339 21.54 -4.47 -14.70
CA VAL A 339 21.25 -4.50 -16.15
C VAL A 339 20.93 -3.10 -16.66
N SER A 340 20.12 -2.33 -15.92
CA SER A 340 19.80 -0.93 -16.22
C SER A 340 21.06 -0.06 -16.29
N CYS A 341 21.95 -0.14 -15.29
CA CYS A 341 23.23 0.59 -15.28
C CYS A 341 24.11 0.25 -16.49
N VAL A 342 24.25 -1.04 -16.82
CA VAL A 342 25.04 -1.47 -17.98
C VAL A 342 24.41 -0.96 -19.28
N ASN A 343 23.08 -1.02 -19.43
CA ASN A 343 22.39 -0.49 -20.59
C ASN A 343 22.57 1.03 -20.73
N GLN A 344 22.46 1.78 -19.62
CA GLN A 344 22.70 3.22 -19.62
C GLN A 344 24.16 3.56 -20.01
N LEU A 345 25.14 2.79 -19.53
CA LEU A 345 26.53 2.95 -19.95
C LEU A 345 26.71 2.68 -21.45
N ILE A 346 26.06 1.65 -22.00
CA ILE A 346 26.08 1.37 -23.44
C ILE A 346 25.50 2.56 -24.24
N MET A 347 24.36 3.09 -23.82
CA MET A 347 23.74 4.27 -24.45
C MET A 347 24.66 5.51 -24.38
N LEU A 348 25.32 5.74 -23.24
CA LEU A 348 26.30 6.82 -23.08
C LEU A 348 27.53 6.63 -23.97
N ALA A 349 27.98 5.39 -24.19
CA ALA A 349 29.09 5.09 -25.08
C ALA A 349 28.72 5.35 -26.55
N TYR A 350 27.52 4.96 -26.98
CA TYR A 350 27.00 5.28 -28.32
C TYR A 350 26.83 6.80 -28.53
N ALA A 351 26.39 7.52 -27.49
CA ALA A 351 26.34 8.98 -27.49
C ALA A 351 27.73 9.66 -27.37
N ARG A 352 28.82 8.89 -27.39
CA ARG A 352 30.23 9.34 -27.25
C ARG A 352 30.51 10.14 -25.97
N ARG A 353 29.72 9.93 -24.90
CA ARG A 353 29.94 10.56 -23.58
C ARG A 353 30.94 9.79 -22.71
N ILE A 354 31.13 8.51 -22.99
CA ILE A 354 32.18 7.69 -22.37
C ILE A 354 32.99 6.99 -23.47
N MET A 355 34.28 6.77 -23.21
CA MET A 355 35.18 6.16 -24.19
C MET A 355 35.06 4.64 -24.26
N LYS A 356 34.60 4.01 -23.19
CA LYS A 356 34.64 2.56 -22.99
C LYS A 356 33.24 1.98 -23.09
N LEU A 357 33.00 1.17 -24.12
CA LEU A 357 31.74 0.45 -24.32
C LEU A 357 31.74 -0.86 -23.50
N PRO A 358 30.76 -1.07 -22.59
CA PRO A 358 30.57 -2.38 -21.96
C PRO A 358 30.29 -3.48 -23.00
N THR A 359 30.83 -4.67 -22.79
CA THR A 359 30.66 -5.78 -23.73
C THR A 359 29.28 -6.44 -23.59
N LEU A 360 28.81 -7.08 -24.68
CA LEU A 360 27.59 -7.89 -24.65
C LEU A 360 27.67 -9.00 -23.58
N GLN A 361 28.86 -9.57 -23.37
CA GLN A 361 29.09 -10.57 -22.32
C GLN A 361 28.78 -10.04 -20.92
N THR A 362 29.07 -8.77 -20.64
CA THR A 362 28.81 -8.15 -19.33
C THR A 362 27.31 -8.07 -19.06
N ILE A 363 26.52 -7.57 -20.01
CA ILE A 363 25.07 -7.50 -19.86
C ILE A 363 24.43 -8.89 -19.79
N GLU A 364 24.91 -9.84 -20.60
CA GLU A 364 24.48 -11.24 -20.55
C GLU A 364 24.75 -11.86 -19.18
N ASN A 365 25.95 -11.65 -18.62
CA ASN A 365 26.30 -12.14 -17.28
C ASN A 365 25.43 -11.52 -16.19
N CYS A 366 25.07 -10.24 -16.28
CA CYS A 366 24.10 -9.62 -15.37
C CYS A 366 22.71 -10.27 -15.51
N MET A 367 22.22 -10.45 -16.74
CA MET A 367 20.90 -11.02 -17.01
C MET A 367 20.80 -12.48 -16.54
N LYS A 368 21.86 -13.27 -16.68
CA LYS A 368 21.95 -14.66 -16.21
C LYS A 368 21.79 -14.81 -14.69
N LEU A 369 22.12 -13.79 -13.90
CA LEU A 369 22.01 -13.87 -12.45
C LEU A 369 20.57 -14.04 -11.96
N CYS A 370 19.61 -13.38 -12.59
CA CYS A 370 18.21 -13.46 -12.14
C CYS A 370 17.68 -14.91 -12.17
N PRO A 371 17.73 -15.65 -13.30
CA PRO A 371 17.28 -17.03 -13.32
C PRO A 371 18.13 -17.92 -12.40
N MET A 372 19.43 -17.70 -12.27
CA MET A 372 20.29 -18.45 -11.32
C MET A 372 19.81 -18.30 -9.86
N ILE A 373 19.53 -17.06 -9.44
CA ILE A 373 19.05 -16.75 -8.09
C ILE A 373 17.64 -17.32 -7.87
N VAL A 374 16.73 -17.11 -8.82
CA VAL A 374 15.33 -17.56 -8.71
C VAL A 374 15.24 -19.09 -8.67
N GLN A 375 16.03 -19.79 -9.49
CA GLN A 375 16.04 -21.26 -9.56
C GLN A 375 17.02 -21.92 -8.58
N ALA A 376 17.77 -21.12 -7.82
CA ALA A 376 18.78 -21.57 -6.86
C ALA A 376 19.76 -22.58 -7.47
N MET A 377 20.39 -22.21 -8.59
CA MET A 377 21.33 -23.08 -9.30
C MET A 377 22.36 -22.28 -10.10
N TRP A 378 23.54 -22.88 -10.29
CA TRP A 378 24.58 -22.34 -11.16
C TRP A 378 24.26 -22.49 -12.65
N GLU A 379 24.78 -21.60 -13.50
CA GLU A 379 24.53 -21.65 -14.96
C GLU A 379 25.04 -22.94 -15.63
N PHE A 380 26.08 -23.57 -15.09
CA PHE A 380 26.68 -24.78 -15.65
C PHE A 380 25.95 -26.07 -15.25
N LYS A 381 24.94 -25.97 -14.38
CA LYS A 381 24.14 -27.12 -13.93
C LYS A 381 23.02 -27.42 -14.93
N SER A 382 22.57 -28.68 -14.96
CA SER A 382 21.50 -29.11 -15.87
C SER A 382 20.19 -28.35 -15.59
N PRO A 383 19.50 -27.80 -16.61
CA PRO A 383 18.20 -27.14 -16.45
C PRO A 383 17.12 -28.04 -15.84
N LEU A 384 17.28 -29.36 -15.92
CA LEU A 384 16.35 -30.33 -15.34
C LEU A 384 16.25 -30.23 -13.81
N LEU A 385 17.29 -29.69 -13.14
CA LEU A 385 17.30 -29.45 -11.70
C LEU A 385 16.31 -28.35 -11.25
N GLN A 386 15.68 -27.64 -12.19
CA GLN A 386 14.60 -26.68 -11.89
C GLN A 386 13.29 -27.40 -11.49
N LEU A 387 13.12 -28.67 -11.88
CA LEU A 387 11.95 -29.45 -11.53
C LEU A 387 11.99 -29.85 -10.04
N PRO A 388 10.83 -29.88 -9.35
CA PRO A 388 10.79 -30.34 -7.97
C PRO A 388 11.22 -31.81 -7.88
N TYR A 389 11.81 -32.21 -6.75
CA TYR A 389 12.27 -33.58 -6.49
C TYR A 389 13.39 -34.13 -7.39
N ILE A 390 13.82 -33.38 -8.42
CA ILE A 390 14.96 -33.77 -9.25
C ILE A 390 16.26 -33.24 -8.63
N GLY A 391 17.07 -34.16 -8.12
CA GLY A 391 18.42 -33.91 -7.62
C GLY A 391 19.51 -34.33 -8.60
N ASP A 392 20.78 -34.11 -8.23
CA ASP A 392 21.94 -34.53 -9.03
C ASP A 392 21.92 -36.07 -9.26
N ASP A 393 21.44 -36.86 -8.29
CA ASP A 393 21.33 -38.32 -8.40
C ASP A 393 20.38 -38.79 -9.49
N ASN A 394 19.34 -38.01 -9.79
CA ASN A 394 18.36 -38.34 -10.83
C ASN A 394 18.90 -38.05 -12.24
N LEU A 395 19.85 -37.13 -12.37
CA LEU A 395 20.37 -36.69 -13.68
C LEU A 395 20.98 -37.84 -14.51
N LYS A 396 21.50 -38.88 -13.85
CA LYS A 396 22.01 -40.09 -14.52
C LYS A 396 20.96 -40.80 -15.38
N PHE A 397 19.68 -40.72 -15.02
CA PHE A 397 18.59 -41.35 -15.76
C PHE A 397 18.23 -40.57 -17.03
N PHE A 398 18.43 -39.25 -17.02
CA PHE A 398 18.23 -38.39 -18.18
C PHE A 398 19.39 -38.50 -19.19
N ASN A 399 20.58 -38.85 -18.71
CA ASN A 399 21.80 -38.98 -19.50
C ASN A 399 22.23 -40.45 -19.61
N SER A 400 21.44 -41.26 -20.33
CA SER A 400 21.74 -42.69 -20.57
C SER A 400 22.31 -42.91 -21.98
N LYS A 401 22.93 -44.06 -22.23
CA LYS A 401 23.43 -44.42 -23.58
C LYS A 401 22.33 -44.43 -24.65
N LYS A 402 21.07 -44.68 -24.26
CA LYS A 402 19.91 -44.74 -25.17
C LYS A 402 19.14 -43.41 -25.28
N ARG A 403 19.28 -42.50 -24.31
CA ARG A 403 18.52 -41.24 -24.23
C ARG A 403 19.39 -40.14 -23.65
N GLN A 404 19.50 -39.03 -24.37
CA GLN A 404 20.34 -37.87 -24.04
C GLN A 404 19.46 -36.64 -23.84
N ILE A 405 18.71 -36.61 -22.74
CA ILE A 405 17.78 -35.51 -22.43
C ILE A 405 18.54 -34.41 -21.71
N LYS A 406 18.70 -33.25 -22.36
CA LYS A 406 19.45 -32.11 -21.81
C LYS A 406 18.55 -30.93 -21.44
N THR A 407 17.39 -30.81 -22.07
CA THR A 407 16.47 -29.68 -21.87
C THR A 407 15.13 -30.14 -21.30
N LEU A 408 14.42 -29.20 -20.66
CA LEU A 408 13.08 -29.42 -20.14
C LEU A 408 12.07 -29.68 -21.27
N GLU A 409 12.28 -29.06 -22.44
CA GLU A 409 11.46 -29.29 -23.64
C GLU A 409 11.58 -30.73 -24.15
N GLN A 410 12.81 -31.24 -24.28
CA GLN A 410 13.05 -32.63 -24.68
C GLN A 410 12.38 -33.61 -23.70
N PHE A 411 12.42 -33.30 -22.39
CA PHE A 411 11.73 -34.09 -21.40
C PHE A 411 10.20 -34.01 -21.56
N ALA A 412 9.65 -32.83 -21.84
CA ALA A 412 8.22 -32.62 -22.03
C ALA A 412 7.66 -33.35 -23.27
N GLN A 413 8.44 -33.45 -24.34
CA GLN A 413 8.06 -34.10 -25.61
C GLN A 413 8.02 -35.63 -25.55
N LEU A 414 8.56 -36.25 -24.50
CA LEU A 414 8.48 -37.70 -24.33
C LEU A 414 7.04 -38.18 -24.11
N LYS A 415 6.75 -39.41 -24.58
CA LYS A 415 5.50 -40.12 -24.30
C LYS A 415 5.29 -40.26 -22.78
N ALA A 416 4.05 -40.28 -22.33
CA ALA A 416 3.71 -40.34 -20.91
C ALA A 416 4.38 -41.55 -20.20
N ASP A 417 4.30 -42.73 -20.80
CA ASP A 417 4.91 -43.95 -20.26
C ASP A 417 6.44 -43.83 -20.17
N ASP A 418 7.06 -43.24 -21.19
CA ASP A 418 8.50 -43.01 -21.22
C ASP A 418 8.96 -42.04 -20.13
N ARG A 419 8.19 -40.98 -19.88
CA ARG A 419 8.46 -40.04 -18.78
C ARG A 419 8.33 -40.72 -17.43
N ARG A 420 7.28 -41.53 -17.25
CA ARG A 420 7.04 -42.22 -15.99
C ARG A 420 8.09 -43.28 -15.71
N ASN A 421 8.48 -44.05 -16.72
CA ASN A 421 9.55 -45.05 -16.61
C ASN A 421 10.89 -44.43 -16.25
N LEU A 422 11.19 -43.22 -16.74
CA LEU A 422 12.43 -42.50 -16.42
C LEU A 422 12.47 -42.06 -14.94
N LEU A 423 11.32 -41.75 -14.36
CA LEU A 423 11.15 -41.31 -12.98
C LEU A 423 10.46 -42.37 -12.12
N ARG A 424 10.69 -43.65 -12.40
CA ARG A 424 10.04 -44.78 -11.72
C ARG A 424 10.28 -44.83 -10.21
N ASP A 425 11.39 -44.25 -9.76
CA ASP A 425 11.79 -44.24 -8.35
C ASP A 425 11.01 -43.18 -7.53
N LEU A 426 10.28 -42.28 -8.19
CA LEU A 426 9.47 -41.25 -7.54
C LEU A 426 8.04 -41.73 -7.29
N GLY A 427 7.44 -41.26 -6.19
CA GLY A 427 6.04 -41.51 -5.87
C GLY A 427 5.08 -40.85 -6.88
N ASP A 428 3.82 -41.28 -6.89
CA ASP A 428 2.78 -40.72 -7.76
C ASP A 428 2.60 -39.21 -7.56
N ASP A 429 2.51 -38.78 -6.29
CA ASP A 429 2.35 -37.36 -5.94
C ASP A 429 3.57 -36.51 -6.35
N GLU A 430 4.78 -37.07 -6.27
CA GLU A 430 6.01 -36.39 -6.66
C GLU A 430 6.08 -36.21 -8.18
N TYR A 431 5.78 -37.28 -8.92
CA TYR A 431 5.68 -37.25 -10.37
C TYR A 431 4.60 -36.27 -10.84
N GLU A 432 3.41 -36.29 -10.23
CA GLU A 432 2.32 -35.37 -10.58
C GLU A 432 2.75 -33.91 -10.36
N ASN A 433 3.45 -33.62 -9.26
CA ASN A 433 4.00 -32.30 -8.99
C ASN A 433 5.03 -31.84 -10.03
N ILE A 434 5.91 -32.74 -10.47
CA ILE A 434 6.85 -32.45 -11.57
C ILE A 434 6.08 -32.08 -12.83
N MET A 435 5.07 -32.85 -13.18
CA MET A 435 4.27 -32.64 -14.38
C MET A 435 3.47 -31.34 -14.31
N LYS A 436 2.89 -31.01 -13.14
CA LYS A 436 2.22 -29.72 -12.89
C LYS A 436 3.16 -28.53 -13.09
N VAL A 437 4.41 -28.62 -12.63
CA VAL A 437 5.40 -27.56 -12.82
C VAL A 437 5.83 -27.48 -14.28
N LEU A 438 6.16 -28.61 -14.91
CA LEU A 438 6.60 -28.66 -16.31
C LEU A 438 5.55 -28.10 -17.27
N ALA A 439 4.27 -28.43 -17.07
CA ALA A 439 3.17 -27.92 -17.88
C ALA A 439 2.93 -26.40 -17.76
N ARG A 440 3.43 -25.77 -16.69
CA ARG A 440 3.30 -24.32 -16.45
C ARG A 440 4.52 -23.52 -16.91
N MET A 441 5.59 -24.17 -17.35
CA MET A 441 6.77 -23.48 -17.84
C MET A 441 6.46 -22.88 -19.23
N PRO A 442 6.68 -21.56 -19.43
CA PRO A 442 6.39 -20.93 -20.72
C PRO A 442 7.40 -21.39 -21.78
N LEU A 443 6.89 -21.72 -22.96
CA LEU A 443 7.67 -21.89 -24.18
C LEU A 443 7.44 -20.66 -25.05
N VAL A 444 8.50 -19.91 -25.32
CA VAL A 444 8.43 -18.70 -26.15
C VAL A 444 9.02 -19.03 -27.52
N ASP A 445 8.19 -18.95 -28.56
CA ASP A 445 8.63 -18.98 -29.95
C ASP A 445 8.65 -17.53 -30.49
N MET A 446 9.72 -17.16 -31.18
CA MET A 446 9.92 -15.80 -31.70
C MET A 446 10.05 -15.85 -33.21
N GLN A 447 9.10 -15.22 -33.90
CA GLN A 447 9.12 -15.06 -35.36
C GLN A 447 9.34 -13.57 -35.67
N THR A 448 10.35 -13.26 -36.47
CA THR A 448 10.66 -11.90 -36.90
C THR A 448 10.31 -11.73 -38.37
N GLN A 449 9.50 -10.71 -38.68
CA GLN A 449 9.25 -10.27 -40.05
C GLN A 449 9.97 -8.93 -40.26
N VAL A 450 10.71 -8.82 -41.36
CA VAL A 450 11.33 -7.56 -41.77
C VAL A 450 10.37 -6.93 -42.77
N GLU A 451 9.75 -5.80 -42.41
CA GLU A 451 9.02 -4.98 -43.37
C GLU A 451 10.05 -4.34 -44.31
N GLY A 452 9.93 -4.66 -45.60
CA GLY A 452 10.84 -4.23 -46.66
C GLY A 452 10.51 -2.87 -47.24
#